data_AF-A0A250IV92-F1
#
_entry.id   AF-A0A250IV92-F1
#
_cell.length_a   1.000
_cell.length_b   1.000
_cell.length_c   1.000
_cell.angle_alpha   90.00
_cell.angle_beta   90.00
_cell.angle_gamma   90.00
#
_symmetry.space_group_name_H-M   'P 1'
#
loop_
_entity.id
_entity.type
_entity.pdbx_description
1 polymer ?
#
loop_
_entity_poly.entity_id
_entity_poly.type
_entity_poly.pdbx_seq_one_letter_code
_entity_poly.pdbx_strand_id
1 'polypeptide(L)'
;MRIYVETNFLLEMVFEQEQRDACESILRLAEDNATVTLAIPAVCFTEPHGRLRRQKGLRDQLQEMLAKEHREFARTRQFTKEKNEAWSAVTGMLVSSTQEAEQRLESISERLLRHRVLPLTDAIIKAGQKYRED
;
A
#
# COMPACT_ATOMS: atom_id res chain seq x y z
N MET A 1 -13.59 -17.36 16.50
CA MET A 1 -13.14 -17.64 15.12
C MET A 1 -11.81 -16.95 14.88
N ARG A 2 -10.84 -17.64 14.26
CA ARG A 2 -9.55 -17.07 13.89
C ARG A 2 -9.46 -16.94 12.37
N ILE A 3 -9.12 -15.75 11.89
CA ILE A 3 -8.94 -15.47 10.45
C ILE A 3 -7.45 -15.26 10.23
N TYR A 4 -6.86 -16.03 9.31
CA TYR A 4 -5.50 -15.80 8.85
C TYR A 4 -5.55 -14.84 7.67
N VAL A 5 -4.71 -13.82 7.71
CA VAL A 5 -4.62 -12.83 6.64
C VAL A 5 -3.25 -12.91 5.98
N GLU A 6 -3.22 -12.57 4.69
CA GLU A 6 -2.00 -12.49 3.90
C GLU A 6 -1.62 -11.03 3.66
N THR A 7 -0.47 -10.78 3.04
CA THR A 7 -0.04 -9.42 2.71
C THR A 7 -1.08 -8.69 1.86
N ASN A 8 -1.75 -9.40 0.94
CA ASN A 8 -2.80 -8.81 0.10
C ASN A 8 -3.89 -8.12 0.93
N PHE A 9 -4.25 -8.64 2.11
CA PHE A 9 -5.23 -7.99 2.98
C PHE A 9 -4.82 -6.54 3.32
N LEU A 10 -3.55 -6.32 3.66
CA LEU A 10 -3.01 -5.00 3.94
C LEU A 10 -2.85 -4.17 2.65
N LEU A 11 -2.40 -4.79 1.56
CA LEU A 11 -2.21 -4.10 0.27
C LEU A 11 -3.54 -3.57 -0.29
N GLU A 12 -4.61 -4.35 -0.22
CA GLU A 12 -5.94 -3.95 -0.70
C GLU A 12 -6.42 -2.68 0.00
N MET A 13 -6.24 -2.59 1.31
CA MET A 13 -6.63 -1.41 2.10
C MET A 13 -5.70 -0.21 1.88
N VAL A 14 -4.38 -0.43 1.83
CA VAL A 14 -3.39 0.65 1.66
C VAL A 14 -3.47 1.32 0.31
N PHE A 15 -3.68 0.52 -0.74
CA PHE A 15 -3.70 0.98 -2.13
C PHE A 15 -5.11 1.18 -2.69
N GLU A 16 -6.14 1.09 -1.84
CA GLU A 16 -7.56 1.22 -2.21
C GLU A 16 -7.93 0.39 -3.45
N GLN A 17 -7.56 -0.89 -3.40
CA GLN A 17 -7.82 -1.84 -4.48
C GLN A 17 -9.26 -2.39 -4.38
N GLU A 18 -9.64 -3.26 -5.32
CA GLU A 18 -11.02 -3.72 -5.52
C GLU A 18 -11.66 -4.32 -4.27
N GLN A 19 -10.89 -5.01 -3.43
CA GLN A 19 -11.40 -5.70 -2.24
C GLN A 19 -11.22 -4.89 -0.96
N ARG A 20 -10.91 -3.59 -1.06
CA ARG A 20 -10.67 -2.72 0.09
C ARG A 20 -11.83 -2.72 1.09
N ASP A 21 -13.06 -2.59 0.62
CA ASP A 21 -14.24 -2.51 1.49
C ASP A 21 -14.53 -3.85 2.20
N ALA A 22 -14.25 -4.97 1.52
CA ALA A 22 -14.35 -6.29 2.13
C ALA A 22 -13.29 -6.46 3.24
N CYS A 23 -12.04 -6.07 2.98
CA CYS A 23 -10.96 -6.13 3.96
C CYS A 23 -11.24 -5.24 5.18
N GLU A 24 -11.70 -4.01 4.96
CA GLU A 24 -12.07 -3.08 6.01
C GLU A 24 -13.24 -3.62 6.87
N SER A 25 -14.22 -4.25 6.24
CA SER A 25 -15.35 -4.88 6.96
C SER A 25 -14.87 -6.01 7.88
N ILE A 26 -13.93 -6.84 7.42
CA ILE A 26 -13.32 -7.91 8.24
C ILE A 26 -12.53 -7.33 9.40
N LEU A 27 -11.76 -6.26 9.16
CA LEU A 27 -11.00 -5.58 10.21
C LEU A 27 -11.93 -5.02 11.29
N ARG A 28 -12.98 -4.30 10.90
CA ARG A 28 -13.98 -3.78 11.85
C ARG A 28 -14.66 -4.87 12.64
N LEU A 29 -15.03 -5.98 12.00
CA LEU A 29 -15.59 -7.14 12.70
C LEU A 29 -14.63 -7.69 13.76
N ALA A 30 -13.32 -7.72 13.49
CA ALA A 30 -12.33 -8.14 14.47
C ALA A 30 -12.07 -7.10 15.56
N GLU A 31 -12.21 -5.80 15.27
CA GLU A 31 -12.08 -4.70 16.22
C GLU A 31 -13.28 -4.64 17.19
N ASP A 32 -14.49 -4.83 16.67
CA ASP A 32 -15.74 -4.69 17.44
C ASP A 32 -16.16 -5.97 18.16
N ASN A 33 -15.71 -7.15 17.69
CA ASN A 33 -16.15 -8.44 18.21
C ASN A 33 -15.00 -9.27 18.78
N ALA A 34 -14.99 -9.42 20.11
CA ALA A 34 -14.00 -10.22 20.83
C ALA A 34 -13.92 -11.70 20.40
N THR A 35 -14.93 -12.23 19.70
CA THR A 35 -14.93 -13.60 19.21
C THR A 35 -14.21 -13.78 17.87
N VAL A 36 -13.90 -12.70 17.14
CA VAL A 36 -13.13 -12.74 15.88
C VAL A 36 -11.71 -12.27 16.16
N THR A 37 -10.71 -13.05 15.75
CA THR A 37 -9.30 -12.67 15.94
C THR A 37 -8.56 -12.78 14.62
N LEU A 38 -7.92 -11.69 14.19
CA LEU A 38 -6.97 -11.72 13.09
C LEU A 38 -5.64 -12.32 13.56
N ALA A 39 -5.12 -13.25 12.78
CA ALA A 39 -3.78 -13.81 12.93
C ALA A 39 -2.94 -13.38 11.73
N ILE A 40 -1.97 -12.50 11.98
CA ILE A 40 -1.29 -11.72 10.96
C ILE A 40 0.18 -12.10 10.93
N PRO A 41 0.70 -12.75 9.88
CA PRO A 41 2.13 -12.97 9.73
C PRO A 41 2.92 -11.66 9.79
N ALA A 42 4.01 -11.62 10.55
CA ALA A 42 4.84 -10.42 10.68
C ALA A 42 5.37 -9.90 9.32
N VAL A 43 5.57 -10.80 8.34
CA VAL A 43 6.01 -10.43 6.99
C VAL A 43 5.03 -9.51 6.25
N CYS A 44 3.73 -9.61 6.56
CA CYS A 44 2.68 -8.79 5.92
C CYS A 44 2.90 -7.30 6.12
N PHE A 45 3.57 -6.88 7.19
CA PHE A 45 3.88 -5.47 7.45
C PHE A 45 5.09 -4.97 6.64
N THR A 46 5.99 -5.84 6.21
CA THR A 46 7.24 -5.44 5.54
C THR A 46 7.08 -5.22 4.03
N GLU A 47 6.24 -6.04 3.38
CA GLU A 47 6.08 -6.04 1.94
C GLU A 47 5.38 -4.78 1.38
N PRO A 48 4.37 -4.17 2.05
CA PRO A 48 3.79 -2.90 1.61
C PRO A 48 4.82 -1.77 1.54
N HIS A 49 5.76 -1.69 2.49
CA HIS A 49 6.87 -0.72 2.42
C HIS A 49 7.74 -0.95 1.19
N GLY A 50 8.03 -2.22 0.85
CA GLY A 50 8.77 -2.57 -0.36
C GLY A 50 8.05 -2.18 -1.65
N ARG A 51 6.71 -2.29 -1.69
CA ARG A 51 5.88 -1.83 -2.81
C ARG A 51 5.87 -0.30 -2.90
N LEU A 52 5.63 0.42 -1.80
CA LEU A 52 5.67 1.88 -1.74
C LEU A 52 7.01 2.43 -2.20
N ARG A 53 8.12 1.87 -1.72
CA ARG A 53 9.47 2.30 -2.12
C ARG A 53 9.69 2.17 -3.63
N ARG A 54 9.26 1.05 -4.23
CA ARG A 54 9.34 0.84 -5.68
C ARG A 54 8.46 1.82 -6.44
N GLN A 55 7.23 2.04 -5.97
CA GLN A 55 6.29 2.95 -6.60
C GLN A 55 6.78 4.40 -6.54
N LYS A 56 7.32 4.84 -5.39
CA LYS A 56 7.92 6.17 -5.21
C LYS A 56 9.05 6.41 -6.22
N GLY A 57 9.99 5.46 -6.35
CA GLY A 57 11.07 5.57 -7.34
C GLY A 57 10.55 5.70 -8.78
N LEU A 58 9.52 4.93 -9.15
CA LEU A 58 8.89 5.05 -10.48
C LEU A 58 8.15 6.39 -10.65
N ARG A 59 7.51 6.89 -9.59
CA ARG A 59 6.80 8.18 -9.58
C ARG A 59 7.76 9.36 -9.70
N ASP A 60 8.89 9.33 -8.99
CA ASP A 60 9.92 10.36 -9.08
C ASP A 60 10.48 10.45 -10.50
N GLN A 61 10.79 9.31 -11.12
CA GLN A 61 11.22 9.25 -12.53
C GLN A 61 10.16 9.80 -13.48
N LEU A 62 8.90 9.40 -13.31
CA LEU A 62 7.79 9.89 -14.12
C LEU A 62 7.59 11.40 -13.95
N GLN A 63 7.70 11.91 -12.72
CA GLN A 63 7.58 13.33 -12.42
C GLN A 63 8.68 14.14 -13.10
N GLU A 64 9.92 13.65 -13.10
CA GLU A 64 11.01 14.30 -13.83
C GLU A 64 10.77 14.32 -15.34
N MET A 65 10.29 13.21 -15.91
CA MET A 65 9.94 13.14 -17.33
C MET A 65 8.82 14.11 -17.70
N LEU A 66 7.74 14.12 -16.91
CA LEU A 66 6.62 15.03 -17.10
C LEU A 66 7.04 16.50 -16.93
N ALA A 67 7.90 16.81 -15.96
CA ALA A 67 8.41 18.16 -15.75
C ALA A 67 9.31 18.66 -16.90
N LYS A 68 9.99 17.75 -17.61
CA LYS A 68 10.75 18.07 -18.83
C LYS A 68 9.80 18.36 -19.99
N GLU A 69 8.86 17.45 -20.26
CA GLU A 69 7.85 17.64 -21.32
C GLU A 69 7.04 18.92 -21.12
N HIS A 70 6.62 19.20 -19.88
CA HIS A 70 5.89 20.41 -19.56
C HIS A 70 6.67 21.68 -19.90
N ARG A 71 7.98 21.71 -19.61
CA ARG A 71 8.85 22.84 -19.95
C ARG A 71 8.97 23.05 -21.45
N GLU A 72 9.01 21.99 -22.24
CA GLU A 72 9.01 22.09 -23.70
C GLU A 72 7.65 22.56 -24.23
N PHE A 73 6.55 21.99 -23.74
CA PHE A 73 5.21 22.42 -24.14
C PHE A 73 4.91 23.87 -23.78
N ALA A 74 5.30 24.33 -22.58
CA ALA A 74 5.10 25.70 -22.11
C ALA A 74 5.81 26.76 -22.97
N ARG A 75 6.82 26.38 -23.75
CA ARG A 75 7.49 27.27 -24.72
C ARG A 75 6.69 27.47 -26.00
N THR A 76 5.64 26.67 -26.23
CA THR A 76 4.82 26.73 -27.44
C THR A 76 3.72 27.78 -27.30
N ARG A 77 3.51 28.63 -28.32
CA ARG A 77 2.47 29.68 -28.34
C ARG A 77 1.04 29.20 -28.07
N GLN A 78 0.77 27.89 -28.23
CA GLN A 78 -0.56 27.28 -28.04
C GLN A 78 -0.78 26.70 -26.63
N PHE A 79 0.19 26.84 -25.72
CA PHE A 79 0.05 26.40 -24.34
C PHE A 79 -0.62 27.48 -23.50
N THR A 80 -1.95 27.39 -23.42
CA THR A 80 -2.77 28.32 -22.65
C THR A 80 -2.64 28.05 -21.16
N LYS A 81 -3.03 29.05 -20.36
CA LYS A 81 -3.08 28.93 -18.88
C LYS A 81 -3.91 27.72 -18.43
N GLU A 82 -5.03 27.45 -19.10
CA GLU A 82 -5.91 26.30 -18.82
C GLU A 82 -5.18 24.96 -18.99
N LYS A 83 -4.32 24.83 -20.01
CA LYS A 83 -3.52 23.61 -20.23
C LYS A 83 -2.42 23.44 -19.17
N ASN A 84 -1.83 24.54 -18.70
CA ASN A 84 -0.90 24.52 -17.56
C ASN A 84 -1.60 24.01 -16.28
N GLU A 85 -2.80 24.53 -16.00
CA GLU A 85 -3.58 24.14 -14.81
C GLU A 85 -3.98 22.66 -14.87
N ALA A 86 -4.47 22.18 -16.02
CA ALA A 86 -4.82 20.78 -16.21
C ALA A 86 -3.60 19.85 -16.03
N TRP A 87 -2.44 20.24 -16.57
CA TRP A 87 -1.19 19.49 -16.39
C TRP A 87 -0.78 19.40 -14.91
N SER A 88 -0.78 20.55 -14.23
CA SER A 88 -0.44 20.63 -12.81
C SER A 88 -1.38 19.76 -11.96
N ALA A 89 -2.67 19.74 -12.27
CA ALA A 89 -3.66 18.91 -11.59
C ALA A 89 -3.33 17.41 -11.72
N VAL A 90 -3.05 16.94 -12.93
CA VAL A 90 -2.69 15.53 -13.16
C VAL A 90 -1.40 15.16 -12.42
N THR A 91 -0.35 15.99 -12.51
CA THR A 91 0.89 15.73 -11.78
C THR A 91 0.69 15.77 -10.26
N GLY A 92 -0.16 16.66 -9.77
CA GLY A 92 -0.50 16.77 -8.35
C GLY A 92 -1.20 15.51 -7.83
N MET A 93 -2.15 14.95 -8.59
CA MET A 93 -2.84 13.70 -8.24
C MET A 93 -1.86 12.52 -8.14
N LEU A 94 -0.85 12.45 -9.02
CA LEU A 94 0.14 11.38 -8.98
C LEU A 94 1.00 11.44 -7.70
N VAL A 95 1.39 12.65 -7.28
CA VAL A 95 2.17 12.86 -6.05
C VAL A 95 1.32 12.57 -4.82
N SER A 96 0.10 13.12 -4.75
CA SER A 96 -0.77 12.96 -3.58
C SER A 96 -1.13 11.48 -3.35
N SER A 97 -1.37 10.71 -4.41
CA SER A 97 -1.69 9.29 -4.31
C SER A 97 -0.63 8.46 -3.57
N THR A 98 0.65 8.83 -3.68
CA THR A 98 1.75 8.12 -3.00
C THR A 98 1.78 8.48 -1.51
N GLN A 99 1.60 9.77 -1.21
CA GLN A 99 1.57 10.27 0.17
C GLN A 99 0.35 9.74 0.95
N GLU A 100 -0.81 9.69 0.30
CA GLU A 100 -2.03 9.11 0.87
C GLU A 100 -1.84 7.61 1.17
N ALA A 101 -1.16 6.86 0.30
CA ALA A 101 -0.86 5.45 0.54
C ALA A 101 0.13 5.24 1.70
N GLU A 102 1.13 6.11 1.85
CA GLU A 102 2.03 6.11 3.01
C GLU A 102 1.26 6.34 4.33
N GLN A 103 0.37 7.33 4.37
CA GLN A 103 -0.48 7.63 5.53
C GLN A 103 -1.44 6.48 5.87
N ARG A 104 -2.06 5.88 4.83
CA ARG A 104 -2.92 4.70 5.00
C ARG A 104 -2.13 3.52 5.57
N LEU A 105 -0.90 3.28 5.10
CA LEU A 105 -0.08 2.19 5.61
C LEU A 105 0.20 2.35 7.11
N GLU A 106 0.54 3.54 7.56
CA GLU A 106 0.77 3.82 8.98
C GLU A 106 -0.51 3.55 9.79
N SER A 107 -1.62 4.18 9.41
CA SER A 107 -2.90 4.05 10.12
C SER A 107 -3.44 2.61 10.17
N ILE A 108 -3.40 1.89 9.04
CA ILE A 108 -3.88 0.51 8.99
C ILE A 108 -2.93 -0.42 9.75
N SER A 109 -1.62 -0.19 9.69
CA SER A 109 -0.65 -0.98 10.47
C SER A 109 -0.89 -0.84 11.96
N GLU A 110 -1.13 0.37 12.46
CA GLU A 110 -1.46 0.61 13.87
C GLU A 110 -2.72 -0.15 14.32
N ARG A 111 -3.74 -0.21 13.46
CA ARG A 111 -4.97 -0.99 13.73
C ARG A 111 -4.65 -2.48 13.77
N LEU A 112 -3.94 -2.99 12.78
CA LEU A 112 -3.60 -4.41 12.67
C LEU A 112 -2.68 -4.90 13.79
N LEU A 113 -1.77 -4.05 14.28
CA LEU A 113 -0.86 -4.38 15.38
C LEU A 113 -1.59 -4.63 16.72
N ARG A 114 -2.86 -4.25 16.85
CA ARG A 114 -3.70 -4.58 18.00
C ARG A 114 -4.18 -6.04 18.00
N HIS A 115 -4.03 -6.73 16.87
CA HIS A 115 -4.38 -8.13 16.73
C HIS A 115 -3.16 -9.05 16.87
N ARG A 116 -3.37 -10.36 16.73
CA ARG A 116 -2.33 -11.35 16.97
C ARG A 116 -1.33 -11.37 15.80
N VAL A 117 -0.17 -10.74 15.99
CA VAL A 117 0.96 -10.87 15.07
C VAL A 117 1.65 -12.22 15.29
N LEU A 118 1.82 -12.98 14.22
CA LEU A 118 2.54 -14.24 14.20
C LEU A 118 4.02 -13.95 13.85
N PRO A 119 4.97 -14.23 14.75
CA PRO A 119 6.37 -13.98 14.49
C PRO A 119 6.90 -14.93 13.40
N LEU A 120 7.82 -14.44 12.58
CA LEU A 120 8.55 -15.26 11.61
C LEU A 120 9.95 -15.53 12.16
N THR A 121 10.12 -16.67 12.83
CA THR A 121 11.41 -17.08 13.43
C THR A 121 12.10 -18.15 12.57
N ASP A 122 13.41 -18.30 12.76
CA ASP A 122 14.21 -19.35 12.11
C ASP A 122 13.66 -20.76 12.40
N ALA A 123 13.18 -20.99 13.63
CA ALA A 123 12.57 -22.24 14.05
C ALA A 123 11.31 -22.58 13.23
N ILE A 124 10.45 -21.59 12.96
CA ILE A 124 9.22 -21.77 12.15
C ILE A 124 9.59 -22.10 10.70
N ILE A 125 10.58 -21.42 10.13
CA ILE A 125 11.04 -21.68 8.76
C ILE A 125 11.63 -23.08 8.63
N LYS A 126 12.51 -23.47 9.57
CA LYS A 126 13.11 -24.81 9.62
C LYS A 126 12.05 -25.90 9.77
N ALA A 127 11.02 -25.67 10.58
CA ALA A 127 9.90 -26.61 10.73
C ALA A 127 9.14 -26.81 9.41
N GLY A 128 8.90 -25.73 8.64
CA GLY A 128 8.28 -25.83 7.32
C GLY A 128 9.13 -26.54 6.28
N GLN A 129 10.46 -26.45 6.36
CA GLN A 129 11.37 -27.15 5.45
C GLN A 129 11.35 -28.67 5.65
N LYS A 130 11.19 -29.15 6.89
CA LYS A 130 11.07 -30.59 7.18
C LYS A 130 9.86 -31.23 6.50
N TYR A 131 8.79 -30.46 6.29
CA TYR A 131 7.60 -30.91 5.56
C TYR A 131 7.84 -31.15 4.05
N ARG A 132 8.99 -30.75 3.49
CA ARG A 132 9.36 -31.07 2.10
C ARG A 132 10.03 -32.44 1.97
N GLU A 133 10.45 -33.05 3.08
CA GLU A 133 11.20 -34.30 3.12
C GLU A 133 10.34 -35.54 3.44
N ASP A 134 9.07 -35.32 3.82
CA ASP A 134 8.02 -36.34 3.97
C ASP A 134 7.07 -36.33 2.76
#